data_AF-A0A918CK57-F1
#
_entry.id   AF-A0A918CK57-F1
#
_cell.length_a   1.000
_cell.length_b   1.000
_cell.length_c   1.000
_cell.angle_alpha   90.00
_cell.angle_beta   90.00
_cell.angle_gamma   90.00
#
_symmetry.space_group_name_H-M   'P 1'
#
loop_
_entity.id
_entity.type
_entity.pdbx_description
1 polymer ?
#
loop_
_entity_poly.entity_id
_entity_poly.type
_entity_poly.pdbx_seq_one_letter_code
_entity_poly.pdbx_strand_id
1 'polypeptide(L)' 'MIGGLGGGPAEAVCSRAGCSAPARWRVEWSNPRIHTDGRTKTWLACDDHVEYLRGFVEARSFPVAVSRFVAPAAAPGGDE' A
#
# COMPACT_ATOMS: atom_id res chain seq x y z
N MET A 1 26.14 6.58 -15.81
CA MET A 1 24.67 6.60 -15.78
C MET A 1 24.20 6.01 -14.46
N ILE A 2 23.91 6.87 -13.48
CA ILE A 2 23.27 6.50 -12.20
C ILE A 2 22.09 7.45 -12.06
N GLY A 3 20.94 7.03 -12.57
CA GLY A 3 19.68 7.76 -12.47
C GLY A 3 18.77 7.06 -11.47
N GLY A 4 18.14 7.85 -10.60
CA GLY A 4 17.01 7.40 -9.78
C GLY A 4 17.09 7.78 -8.31
N LEU A 5 17.21 9.08 -7.99
CA LEU A 5 16.78 9.60 -6.69
C LEU A 5 15.28 9.35 -6.58
N GLY A 6 14.91 8.32 -5.80
CA GLY A 6 13.53 7.90 -5.62
C GLY A 6 12.73 8.91 -4.81
N GLY A 7 11.77 9.56 -5.49
CA GLY A 7 10.56 10.14 -4.91
C GLY A 7 10.76 11.40 -4.06
N GLY A 8 10.54 12.56 -4.67
CA GLY A 8 9.94 13.70 -3.94
C GLY A 8 8.62 13.27 -3.28
N PRO A 9 8.05 14.05 -2.33
CA PRO A 9 7.07 13.61 -1.34
C PRO A 9 6.08 12.63 -1.96
N ALA A 10 6.35 11.33 -1.76
CA ALA A 10 5.77 10.32 -2.60
C ALA A 10 4.28 10.25 -2.29
N GLU A 11 3.47 10.82 -3.18
CA GLU A 11 2.04 10.59 -3.18
C GLU A 11 1.84 9.08 -3.12
N ALA A 12 1.22 8.61 -2.03
CA ALA A 12 1.16 7.18 -1.79
C ALA A 12 0.32 6.56 -2.92
N VAL A 13 0.94 5.72 -3.76
CA VAL A 13 0.30 5.15 -4.95
C VAL A 13 -0.29 3.78 -4.67
N CYS A 14 -1.27 3.38 -5.48
CA CYS A 14 -1.81 2.03 -5.46
C CYS A 14 -0.71 0.97 -5.72
N SER A 15 -0.73 -0.11 -4.94
CA SER A 15 0.20 -1.24 -5.05
C SER A 15 -0.09 -2.17 -6.24
N ARG A 16 -1.20 -1.96 -6.98
CA ARG A 16 -1.48 -2.72 -8.20
C ARG A 16 -0.40 -2.40 -9.24
N ALA A 17 0.24 -3.44 -9.78
CA ALA A 17 1.22 -3.29 -10.84
C ALA A 17 0.64 -2.51 -12.03
N GLY A 18 1.35 -1.47 -12.48
CA GLY A 18 0.91 -0.58 -13.57
C GLY A 18 -0.13 0.47 -13.17
N CYS A 19 -0.53 0.55 -11.89
CA CYS A 19 -1.42 1.60 -11.40
C CYS A 19 -0.62 2.73 -10.76
N SER A 20 -0.90 3.97 -11.16
CA SER A 20 -0.35 5.19 -10.55
C SER A 20 -1.43 6.04 -9.87
N ALA A 21 -2.64 5.49 -9.71
CA ALA A 21 -3.72 6.18 -9.04
C ALA A 21 -3.38 6.39 -7.56
N PRO A 22 -3.79 7.52 -6.97
CA PRO A 22 -3.44 7.84 -5.60
C PRO A 22 -4.24 6.94 -4.64
N ALA A 23 -3.56 6.43 -3.62
CA ALA A 23 -4.15 5.52 -2.65
C ALA A 23 -5.19 6.22 -1.77
N ARG A 24 -6.24 5.48 -1.45
CA ARG A 24 -7.34 5.87 -0.55
C ARG A 24 -7.59 4.82 0.54
N TRP A 25 -7.00 3.64 0.38
CA TRP A 25 -7.20 2.48 1.24
C TRP A 25 -5.87 1.82 1.61
N ARG A 26 -5.82 1.26 2.81
CA ARG A 26 -4.81 0.31 3.28
C ARG A 26 -5.43 -1.08 3.30
N VAL A 27 -4.72 -2.04 2.77
CA VAL A 27 -5.04 -3.46 2.81
C VAL A 27 -3.96 -4.13 3.67
N GLU A 28 -4.28 -4.37 4.93
CA GLU A 28 -3.39 -5.00 5.91
C GLU A 28 -3.64 -6.50 5.90
N TRP A 29 -2.59 -7.29 5.72
CA TRP A 29 -2.72 -8.75 5.62
C TRP A 29 -1.56 -9.48 6.26
N SER A 30 -1.76 -10.74 6.63
CA SER A 30 -0.69 -11.60 7.14
C SER A 30 -0.61 -12.92 6.37
N ASN A 31 0.60 -13.44 6.19
CA ASN A 31 0.80 -14.80 5.71
C ASN A 31 1.14 -15.71 6.91
N PRO A 32 0.17 -16.43 7.49
CA PRO A 32 0.41 -17.29 8.66
C PRO A 32 1.37 -18.45 8.38
N ARG A 33 1.65 -18.75 7.11
CA ARG A 33 2.58 -19.82 6.72
C ARG A 33 4.06 -19.43 6.87
N ILE A 34 4.36 -18.13 6.95
CA ILE A 34 5.74 -17.60 7.00
C ILE A 34 5.94 -16.68 8.20
N HIS A 35 4.87 -16.06 8.72
CA HIS A 35 4.94 -15.11 9.83
C HIS A 35 4.28 -15.68 11.08
N THR A 36 5.03 -16.44 11.87
CA THR A 36 4.60 -16.94 13.20
C THR A 36 4.60 -15.84 14.27
N ASP A 37 5.28 -14.72 14.04
CA ASP A 37 5.37 -13.60 15.01
C ASP A 37 4.24 -12.57 14.86
N GLY A 38 3.15 -12.88 14.14
CA GLY A 38 2.04 -11.94 13.94
C GLY A 38 2.35 -10.76 13.02
N ARG A 39 3.40 -10.85 12.17
CA ARG A 39 3.76 -9.79 11.24
C ARG A 39 2.68 -9.62 10.17
N THR A 40 2.29 -8.38 9.92
CA THR A 40 1.41 -7.97 8.84
C THR A 40 2.19 -7.20 7.77
N LYS A 41 1.70 -7.25 6.54
CA LYS A 41 2.13 -6.43 5.41
C LYS A 41 0.99 -5.49 5.06
N THR A 42 1.34 -4.32 4.56
CA THR A 42 0.38 -3.30 4.14
C THR A 42 0.54 -3.05 2.66
N TRP A 43 -0.55 -3.17 1.91
CA TRP A 43 -0.67 -2.67 0.55
C TRP A 43 -1.54 -1.42 0.53
N LEU A 44 -1.28 -0.54 -0.43
CA LEU A 44 -2.09 0.65 -0.65
C LEU A 44 -2.97 0.44 -1.88
N ALA A 45 -4.21 0.94 -1.85
CA ALA A 45 -5.15 0.76 -2.94
C ALA A 45 -5.92 2.05 -3.26
N CYS A 46 -6.17 2.28 -4.55
CA CYS A 46 -7.20 3.23 -5.00
C CYS A 46 -8.59 2.57 -4.94
N ASP A 47 -9.64 3.37 -5.16
CA ASP A 47 -11.03 2.88 -5.12
C ASP A 47 -11.30 1.75 -6.14
N ASP A 48 -10.65 1.78 -7.31
CA ASP A 48 -10.84 0.75 -8.34
C ASP A 48 -10.21 -0.61 -7.98
N HIS A 49 -9.18 -0.61 -7.12
CA HIS A 49 -8.33 -1.78 -6.91
C HIS A 49 -8.37 -2.36 -5.49
N VAL A 50 -9.07 -1.73 -4.56
CA VAL A 50 -9.19 -2.22 -3.18
C VAL A 50 -9.79 -3.63 -3.12
N GLU A 51 -10.90 -3.86 -3.82
CA GLU A 51 -11.55 -5.18 -3.82
C GLU A 51 -10.71 -6.24 -4.55
N TYR A 52 -10.00 -5.86 -5.61
CA TYR A 52 -9.08 -6.77 -6.31
C TYR A 52 -7.96 -7.26 -5.37
N LEU A 53 -7.31 -6.34 -4.66
CA LEU A 53 -6.20 -6.66 -3.76
C LEU A 53 -6.68 -7.45 -2.55
N ARG A 54 -7.82 -7.08 -1.96
CA ARG A 54 -8.47 -7.83 -0.90
C ARG A 54 -8.79 -9.26 -1.34
N GLY A 55 -9.49 -9.42 -2.45
CA GLY A 55 -9.87 -10.74 -2.98
C GLY A 55 -8.67 -11.63 -3.29
N PHE A 56 -7.55 -11.05 -3.73
CA PHE A 56 -6.31 -11.79 -3.93
C PHE A 56 -5.76 -12.40 -2.63
N VAL A 57 -5.89 -11.70 -1.50
CA VAL A 57 -5.48 -12.21 -0.19
C VAL A 57 -6.49 -13.24 0.34
N GLU A 58 -7.79 -12.95 0.25
CA GLU A 58 -8.86 -13.84 0.69
C GLU A 58 -8.85 -15.18 -0.06
N ALA A 59 -8.56 -15.18 -1.36
CA ALA A 59 -8.45 -16.40 -2.17
C ALA A 59 -7.33 -17.35 -1.69
N ARG A 60 -6.39 -16.86 -0.87
CA ARG A 60 -5.33 -17.66 -0.24
C ARG A 60 -5.65 -18.04 1.20
N SER A 61 -6.86 -17.72 1.67
CA SER A 61 -7.32 -17.90 3.05
C SER A 61 -6.42 -17.17 4.06
N PHE A 62 -5.85 -16.03 3.66
CA PHE A 62 -5.01 -15.21 4.52
C PHE A 62 -5.86 -14.15 5.22
N PRO A 63 -5.60 -13.85 6.51
CA PRO A 63 -6.26 -12.75 7.20
C PRO A 63 -5.98 -11.43 6.48
N VAL A 64 -7.04 -10.64 6.24
CA VAL A 64 -6.96 -9.32 5.63
C VAL A 64 -7.95 -8.36 6.28
N ALA A 65 -7.53 -7.11 6.42
CA ALA A 65 -8.35 -6.00 6.87
C ALA A 65 -8.17 -4.81 5.92
N VAL A 66 -9.26 -4.11 5.61
CA VAL A 66 -9.25 -2.93 4.76
C VAL A 66 -9.64 -1.71 5.60
N SER A 67 -8.80 -0.68 5.56
CA SER A 67 -8.97 0.56 6.32
C SER A 67 -8.78 1.76 5.40
N ARG A 68 -9.40 2.91 5.71
CA ARG A 68 -9.10 4.15 5.00
C ARG A 68 -7.61 4.53 5.16
N PHE A 69 -7.03 4.96 4.06
CA PHE A 69 -5.71 5.57 4.03
C PHE A 69 -5.87 7.08 3.89
N VAL A 70 -5.27 7.81 4.82
CA VAL A 70 -5.06 9.25 4.71
C VAL A 70 -3.59 9.43 4.45
N ALA A 71 -3.24 9.95 3.28
CA ALA A 71 -1.86 10.30 3.01
C ALA A 71 -1.40 11.29 4.08
N PRO A 72 -0.22 11.11 4.69
CA PRO A 72 0.33 12.15 5.53
C PRO A 72 0.39 13.42 4.69
N ALA A 73 -0.12 14.53 5.24
CA ALA A 73 0.04 15.82 4.59
C ALA A 73 1.53 15.96 4.28
N ALA A 74 1.86 16.16 3.01
CA ALA A 74 3.23 16.44 2.63
C ALA A 74 3.69 17.60 3.52
N ALA A 75 4.69 17.36 4.37
CA ALA A 75 5.31 18.45 5.10
C ALA A 75 5.71 19.50 4.06
N PRO A 76 5.35 20.79 4.25
CA PRO A 76 5.84 21.81 3.35
C PRO A 76 7.36 21.66 3.33
N GLY A 77 7.92 21.38 2.15
CA GLY A 77 9.36 21.16 1.99
C GLY A 77 10.09 22.33 2.62
N GLY A 78 10.92 22.05 3.63
CA GLY A 78 11.85 23.03 4.16
C GLY A 78 12.86 23.34 3.07
N ASP A 79 12.82 24.57 2.57
CA ASP A 79 13.90 25.19 1.82
C ASP A 79 14.97 25.60 2.85
N GLU A 80 16.14 24.98 2.78
CA GLU A 80 17.39 25.44 3.42
C GLU A 80 18.53 25.36 2.40
#